data_AF-S9UYH4-F1
#
_entry.id   AF-S9UYH4-F1
#
_cell.length_a   1.000
_cell.length_b   1.000
_cell.length_c   1.000
_cell.angle_alpha   90.00
_cell.angle_beta   90.00
_cell.angle_gamma   90.00
#
_symmetry.space_group_name_H-M   'P 1'
#
loop_
_entity.id
_entity.type
_entity.pdbx_description
1 polymer ?
#
loop_
_entity_poly.entity_id
_entity_poly.type
_entity_poly.pdbx_seq_one_letter_code
_entity_poly.pdbx_strand_id
1 'polypeptide(L)'
;MVQSSGTTILSTSTISSNYYCKQFAIPSSHYTSGYNADFLLYVGAAPTSSTVLAWASSCSSSASTRPTAGVTNVAPAYIADDTETVRTVAHEILHALGFSTSFFQTTSVSSLRGKTNVAVLATSNVVSQAQAFYGCASQSFMELEDEGGSGTAGSHWKRRSAKDEIMAGIIGVSRYSNLTIAAMEDLGFYKGVYSKGEYMAFGNGMGCTLTNSKCITNSVSNVPSMFCTTNSRTASGYSCPSDRLAIGTCYTSTSCDSVPSNFQYFTGNTLCGLSGTLTDYCPIVTPYSNTGCMDGDITVMPGSYITFLLPLL
;
A
#
# COMPACT_ATOMS: atom_id res chain seq x y z
N MET A 1 14.95 9.98 -12.21
CA MET A 1 14.11 10.99 -12.87
C MET A 1 14.57 11.13 -14.30
N VAL A 2 13.66 11.36 -15.25
CA VAL A 2 14.07 11.84 -16.57
C VAL A 2 14.60 13.26 -16.36
N GLN A 3 15.88 13.50 -16.64
CA GLN A 3 16.54 14.76 -16.33
C GLN A 3 15.73 15.93 -16.91
N SER A 4 15.36 16.90 -16.06
CA SER A 4 14.97 18.22 -16.55
C SER A 4 16.16 19.14 -16.38
N SER A 5 16.75 19.60 -17.47
CA SER A 5 17.78 20.63 -17.41
C SER A 5 17.15 21.93 -16.90
N GLY A 6 17.55 22.41 -15.72
CA GLY A 6 17.14 23.72 -15.24
C GLY A 6 17.14 23.88 -13.73
N THR A 7 17.16 25.14 -13.31
CA THR A 7 17.00 25.53 -11.91
C THR A 7 15.52 25.49 -11.54
N THR A 8 15.17 24.76 -10.48
CA THR A 8 13.82 24.78 -9.92
C THR A 8 13.63 26.05 -9.10
N ILE A 9 12.78 26.95 -9.57
CA ILE A 9 12.38 28.18 -8.87
C ILE A 9 10.94 28.02 -8.39
N LEU A 10 10.71 28.22 -7.10
CA LEU A 10 9.38 28.10 -6.52
C LEU A 10 8.55 29.37 -6.72
N SER A 11 7.27 29.17 -6.99
CA SER A 11 6.28 30.26 -7.05
C SER A 11 5.72 30.55 -5.66
N THR A 12 5.92 31.78 -5.18
CA THR A 12 5.35 32.24 -3.91
C THR A 12 3.83 32.10 -3.86
N SER A 13 3.13 32.41 -4.95
CA SER A 13 1.66 32.29 -5.01
C SER A 13 1.24 30.82 -4.91
N THR A 14 1.92 29.92 -5.62
CA THR A 14 1.64 28.48 -5.58
C THR A 14 1.83 27.93 -4.17
N ILE A 15 2.98 28.18 -3.54
CA ILE A 15 3.26 27.68 -2.19
C ILE A 15 2.29 28.27 -1.15
N SER A 16 2.05 29.59 -1.18
CA SER A 16 1.18 30.27 -0.21
C SER A 16 -0.30 29.88 -0.30
N SER A 17 -0.77 29.45 -1.49
CA SER A 17 -2.13 28.97 -1.70
C SER A 17 -2.38 27.55 -1.18
N ASN A 18 -1.34 26.73 -1.04
CA ASN A 18 -1.48 25.37 -0.52
C ASN A 18 -1.36 25.36 1.00
N TYR A 19 -2.41 24.87 1.68
CA TYR A 19 -2.53 24.89 3.13
C TYR A 19 -1.37 24.19 3.85
N TYR A 20 -0.87 23.08 3.31
CA TYR A 20 0.22 22.30 3.88
C TYR A 20 1.57 22.91 3.56
N CYS A 21 1.79 23.29 2.29
CA CYS A 21 3.10 23.77 1.83
C CYS A 21 3.52 25.08 2.48
N LYS A 22 2.57 25.99 2.74
CA LYS A 22 2.85 27.28 3.38
C LYS A 22 3.33 27.18 4.83
N GLN A 23 3.21 26.01 5.47
CA GLN A 23 3.65 25.81 6.86
C GLN A 23 5.16 25.58 6.98
N PHE A 24 5.85 25.31 5.87
CA PHE A 24 7.26 24.94 5.89
C PHE A 24 8.16 26.17 5.74
N ALA A 25 9.24 26.19 6.51
CA ALA A 25 10.29 27.19 6.37
C ALA A 25 11.09 26.93 5.09
N ILE A 26 10.79 27.70 4.04
CA ILE A 26 11.47 27.60 2.74
C ILE A 26 12.44 28.79 2.59
N PRO A 27 13.74 28.53 2.33
CA PRO A 27 14.72 29.61 2.13
C PRO A 27 14.31 30.57 1.00
N SER A 28 14.52 31.87 1.20
CA SER A 28 14.16 32.90 0.22
C SER A 28 14.84 32.69 -1.14
N SER A 29 16.06 32.14 -1.15
CA SER A 29 16.79 31.78 -2.36
C SER A 29 16.04 30.77 -3.25
N HIS A 30 15.18 29.91 -2.70
CA HIS A 30 14.44 28.93 -3.49
C HIS A 30 13.29 29.57 -4.28
N TYR A 31 12.87 30.79 -3.92
CA TYR A 31 11.87 31.59 -4.66
C TYR A 31 12.50 32.57 -5.65
N THR A 32 13.75 32.98 -5.45
CA THR A 32 14.41 34.01 -6.25
C THR A 32 15.39 33.42 -7.25
N SER A 33 16.48 32.82 -6.78
CA SER A 33 17.49 32.18 -7.62
C SER A 33 17.16 30.74 -7.97
N GLY A 34 16.32 30.09 -7.15
CA GLY A 34 16.03 28.66 -7.22
C GLY A 34 17.21 27.77 -6.83
N TYR A 35 17.07 26.48 -7.07
CA TYR A 35 18.10 25.47 -6.80
C TYR A 35 18.22 24.47 -7.97
N ASN A 36 19.44 24.03 -8.28
CA ASN A 36 19.67 23.04 -9.34
C ASN A 36 19.37 21.63 -8.82
N ALA A 37 18.09 21.27 -8.83
CA ALA A 37 17.59 19.96 -8.46
C ALA A 37 16.34 19.63 -9.26
N ASP A 38 16.14 18.35 -9.55
CA ASP A 38 14.94 17.86 -10.23
C ASP A 38 13.70 17.88 -9.30
N PHE A 39 13.90 17.77 -7.98
CA PHE A 39 12.85 17.81 -6.97
C PHE A 39 13.38 18.37 -5.64
N LEU A 40 12.63 19.26 -4.99
CA LEU A 40 12.92 19.80 -3.67
C LEU A 40 11.96 19.23 -2.62
N LEU A 41 12.49 18.46 -1.67
CA LEU A 41 11.72 17.94 -0.55
C LEU A 41 12.01 18.77 0.71
N TYR A 42 10.97 19.36 1.29
CA TYR A 42 11.05 20.06 2.56
C TYR A 42 10.55 19.17 3.68
N VAL A 43 11.36 18.98 4.70
CA VAL A 43 11.09 18.04 5.80
C VAL A 43 10.78 18.81 7.08
N GLY A 44 9.71 18.38 7.75
CA GLY A 44 9.22 18.94 9.00
C GLY A 44 9.13 17.85 10.06
N ALA A 45 9.20 18.27 11.32
CA ALA A 45 9.06 17.39 12.48
C ALA A 45 8.10 18.03 13.49
N ALA A 46 6.80 17.95 13.19
CA ALA A 46 5.73 18.50 14.01
C ALA A 46 4.75 17.40 14.45
N PRO A 47 4.10 17.57 15.62
CA PRO A 47 3.07 16.64 16.09
C PRO A 47 1.94 16.44 15.08
N THR A 48 1.41 15.23 15.03
CA THR A 48 0.25 14.82 14.24
C THR A 48 -0.85 14.27 15.16
N SER A 49 -2.00 13.88 14.61
CA SER A 49 -2.98 13.08 15.37
C SER A 49 -2.38 11.73 15.76
N SER A 50 -2.89 11.12 16.83
CA SER A 50 -2.32 9.95 17.55
C SER A 50 -2.20 8.64 16.77
N THR A 51 -2.41 8.65 15.46
CA THR A 51 -2.33 7.47 14.57
C THR A 51 -1.61 7.76 13.25
N VAL A 52 -1.07 8.97 13.06
CA VAL A 52 -0.43 9.39 11.80
C VAL A 52 1.05 9.56 12.04
N LEU A 53 1.86 8.59 11.63
CA LEU A 53 3.32 8.64 11.81
C LEU A 53 3.96 9.73 10.95
N ALA A 54 3.60 9.78 9.67
CA ALA A 54 4.06 10.78 8.73
C ALA A 54 2.95 11.15 7.75
N TRP A 55 3.14 12.26 7.04
CA TRP A 55 2.34 12.64 5.89
C TRP A 55 3.20 13.41 4.89
N ALA A 56 2.80 13.42 3.63
CA ALA A 56 3.44 14.24 2.61
C ALA A 56 2.47 14.77 1.56
N SER A 57 2.93 15.77 0.81
CA SER A 57 2.15 16.35 -0.28
C SER A 57 3.04 16.97 -1.34
N SER A 58 2.56 16.97 -2.58
CA SER A 58 3.17 17.74 -3.67
C SER A 58 2.77 19.21 -3.55
N CYS A 59 3.75 20.11 -3.71
CA CYS A 59 3.60 21.54 -3.49
C CYS A 59 3.75 22.37 -4.76
N SER A 60 4.50 21.87 -5.74
CA SER A 60 4.72 22.56 -6.99
C SER A 60 4.99 21.55 -8.10
N SER A 61 4.58 21.91 -9.31
CA SER A 61 4.77 21.12 -10.52
C SER A 61 5.34 21.98 -11.64
N SER A 62 6.09 21.33 -12.53
CA SER A 62 6.52 21.91 -13.80
C SER A 62 5.33 22.14 -14.75
N ALA A 63 5.58 22.80 -15.89
CA ALA A 63 4.58 22.98 -16.94
C ALA A 63 4.05 21.64 -17.50
N SER A 64 4.86 20.57 -17.48
CA SER A 64 4.46 19.22 -17.87
C SER A 64 3.87 18.43 -16.70
N THR A 65 3.27 19.13 -15.72
CA THR A 65 2.61 18.62 -14.49
C THR A 65 3.47 17.79 -13.53
N ARG A 66 4.70 17.43 -13.90
CA ARG A 66 5.67 16.73 -13.06
C ARG A 66 5.91 17.47 -11.73
N PRO A 67 5.76 16.81 -10.56
CA PRO A 67 6.14 17.38 -9.27
C PRO A 67 7.60 17.84 -9.26
N THR A 68 7.83 19.05 -8.75
CA THR A 68 9.17 19.70 -8.64
C THR A 68 9.49 20.10 -7.20
N ALA A 69 8.48 20.20 -6.34
CA ALA A 69 8.69 20.33 -4.91
C ALA A 69 7.55 19.68 -4.14
N GLY A 70 7.86 19.20 -2.94
CA GLY A 70 6.90 18.64 -2.01
C GLY A 70 7.37 18.80 -0.57
N VAL A 71 6.48 18.45 0.34
CA VAL A 71 6.73 18.49 1.78
C VAL A 71 6.49 17.12 2.38
N THR A 72 7.20 16.81 3.45
CA THR A 72 6.88 15.68 4.32
C THR A 72 7.06 16.08 5.78
N ASN A 73 6.15 15.63 6.63
CA ASN A 73 6.24 15.81 8.06
C ASN A 73 6.30 14.44 8.73
N VAL A 74 7.27 14.26 9.64
CA VAL A 74 7.39 13.05 10.45
C VAL A 74 7.13 13.44 11.90
N ALA A 75 6.14 12.81 12.53
CA ALA A 75 5.77 13.13 13.89
C ALA A 75 6.85 12.66 14.87
N PRO A 76 7.44 13.56 15.69
CA PRO A 76 8.56 13.21 16.57
C PRO A 76 8.27 12.05 17.53
N ALA A 77 7.01 11.87 17.94
CA ALA A 77 6.58 10.81 18.84
C ALA A 77 6.72 9.38 18.27
N TYR A 78 6.85 9.26 16.94
CA TYR A 78 6.93 7.98 16.24
C TYR A 78 8.27 7.79 15.51
N ILE A 79 9.23 8.70 15.70
CA ILE A 79 10.56 8.54 15.11
C ILE A 79 11.29 7.43 15.85
N ALA A 80 11.47 6.30 15.18
CA ALA A 80 12.24 5.17 15.65
C ALA A 80 13.20 4.68 14.55
N ASP A 81 14.31 4.07 14.97
CA ASP A 81 15.28 3.44 14.06
C ASP A 81 14.81 2.03 13.70
N ASP A 82 13.68 1.96 12.99
CA ASP A 82 13.07 0.71 12.56
C ASP A 82 12.62 0.76 11.10
N THR A 83 12.33 -0.43 10.56
CA THR A 83 11.93 -0.57 9.16
C THR A 83 10.56 0.06 8.90
N GLU A 84 9.63 0.00 9.85
CA GLU A 84 8.27 0.51 9.67
C GLU A 84 8.27 2.04 9.47
N THR A 85 9.02 2.76 10.30
CA THR A 85 9.21 4.21 10.23
C THR A 85 9.84 4.60 8.89
N VAL A 86 10.93 3.93 8.48
CA VAL A 86 11.60 4.18 7.20
C VAL A 86 10.66 3.94 6.02
N ARG A 87 9.89 2.85 6.04
CA ARG A 87 8.93 2.52 4.98
C ARG A 87 7.76 3.49 4.91
N THR A 88 7.27 3.95 6.06
CA THR A 88 6.22 4.95 6.13
C THR A 88 6.69 6.27 5.53
N VAL A 89 7.88 6.75 5.90
CA VAL A 89 8.43 7.98 5.30
C VAL A 89 8.66 7.82 3.79
N ALA A 90 9.14 6.66 3.34
CA ALA A 90 9.29 6.38 1.91
C ALA A 90 7.94 6.36 1.16
N HIS A 91 6.90 5.77 1.75
CA HIS A 91 5.52 5.83 1.25
C HIS A 91 5.04 7.27 1.08
N GLU A 92 5.22 8.10 2.09
CA GLU A 92 4.83 9.51 2.03
C GLU A 92 5.62 10.27 0.95
N ILE A 93 6.92 10.04 0.83
CA ILE A 93 7.73 10.64 -0.23
C ILE A 93 7.18 10.25 -1.62
N LEU A 94 6.66 9.04 -1.82
CA LEU A 94 6.03 8.65 -3.08
C LEU A 94 4.79 9.47 -3.40
N HIS A 95 3.97 9.82 -2.41
CA HIS A 95 2.87 10.78 -2.60
C HIS A 95 3.37 12.16 -3.03
N ALA A 96 4.42 12.69 -2.39
CA ALA A 96 5.01 13.97 -2.80
C ALA A 96 5.59 13.93 -4.23
N LEU A 97 6.07 12.76 -4.66
CA LEU A 97 6.56 12.49 -6.01
C LEU A 97 5.44 12.21 -7.02
N GLY A 98 4.18 12.16 -6.59
CA GLY A 98 3.03 12.09 -7.49
C GLY A 98 2.33 10.73 -7.55
N PHE A 99 2.59 9.80 -6.64
CA PHE A 99 1.74 8.62 -6.48
C PHE A 99 0.41 9.05 -5.86
N SER A 100 -0.52 9.57 -6.66
CA SER A 100 -1.83 10.03 -6.19
C SER A 100 -2.83 10.11 -7.34
N THR A 101 -4.11 9.98 -7.01
CA THR A 101 -5.21 10.14 -7.96
C THR A 101 -5.15 11.45 -8.76
N SER A 102 -4.54 12.51 -8.23
CA SER A 102 -4.38 13.79 -8.93
C SER A 102 -3.40 13.74 -10.12
N PHE A 103 -2.51 12.75 -10.15
CA PHE A 103 -1.53 12.54 -11.22
C PHE A 103 -1.86 11.32 -12.09
N PHE A 104 -2.62 10.38 -11.55
CA PHE A 104 -3.01 9.18 -12.28
C PHE A 104 -4.03 9.45 -13.38
N GLN A 105 -3.88 8.75 -14.50
CA GLN A 105 -4.93 8.58 -15.51
C GLN A 105 -5.84 7.42 -15.11
N THR A 106 -6.61 7.64 -14.05
CA THR A 106 -7.50 6.62 -13.49
C THR A 106 -8.65 6.32 -14.43
N THR A 107 -8.96 5.04 -14.60
CA THR A 107 -10.15 4.55 -15.30
C THR A 107 -11.01 3.73 -14.35
N SER A 108 -12.15 3.21 -14.82
CA SER A 108 -12.98 2.34 -14.00
C SER A 108 -13.41 1.08 -14.73
N VAL A 109 -13.52 -0.01 -13.96
CA VAL A 109 -14.17 -1.24 -14.40
C VAL A 109 -15.61 -1.20 -13.90
N SER A 110 -16.55 -1.43 -14.81
CA SER A 110 -17.99 -1.28 -14.53
C SER A 110 -18.48 -2.24 -13.46
N SER A 111 -17.98 -3.47 -13.43
CA SER A 111 -18.28 -4.46 -12.40
C SER A 111 -17.07 -5.32 -12.07
N LEU A 112 -16.74 -5.43 -10.78
CA LEU A 112 -15.66 -6.30 -10.30
C LEU A 112 -16.03 -6.90 -8.94
N ARG A 113 -16.15 -8.23 -8.90
CA ARG A 113 -16.49 -9.01 -7.69
C ARG A 113 -17.74 -8.51 -6.94
N GLY A 114 -18.73 -8.02 -7.68
CA GLY A 114 -19.97 -7.47 -7.13
C GLY A 114 -19.92 -6.00 -6.74
N LYS A 115 -18.77 -5.32 -6.91
CA LYS A 115 -18.64 -3.87 -6.83
C LYS A 115 -18.92 -3.25 -8.20
N THR A 116 -19.37 -2.00 -8.21
CA THR A 116 -19.59 -1.21 -9.44
C THR A 116 -18.61 -0.04 -9.52
N ASN A 117 -18.20 0.34 -10.73
CA ASN A 117 -17.32 1.50 -10.98
C ASN A 117 -16.02 1.48 -10.17
N VAL A 118 -15.33 0.33 -10.16
CA VAL A 118 -14.08 0.17 -9.41
C VAL A 118 -12.96 0.94 -10.09
N ALA A 119 -12.29 1.84 -9.36
CA ALA A 119 -11.17 2.63 -9.87
C ALA A 119 -9.94 1.76 -10.08
N VAL A 120 -9.29 1.90 -11.24
CA VAL A 120 -8.14 1.10 -11.63
C VAL A 120 -7.12 1.91 -12.44
N LEU A 121 -5.87 1.43 -12.45
CA LEU A 121 -4.84 1.85 -13.40
C LEU A 121 -4.68 0.79 -14.48
N ALA A 122 -4.90 1.19 -15.74
CA ALA A 122 -4.81 0.31 -16.92
C ALA A 122 -3.69 0.75 -17.89
N THR A 123 -2.68 1.46 -17.37
CA THR A 123 -1.53 1.94 -18.13
C THR A 123 -0.56 0.81 -18.46
N SER A 124 0.22 0.95 -19.53
CA SER A 124 0.97 -0.16 -20.14
C SER A 124 1.94 -0.86 -19.19
N ASN A 125 2.75 -0.12 -18.44
CA ASN A 125 3.73 -0.75 -17.56
C ASN A 125 3.05 -1.35 -16.33
N VAL A 126 2.05 -0.67 -15.76
CA VAL A 126 1.25 -1.20 -14.64
C VAL A 126 0.60 -2.52 -15.03
N VAL A 127 -0.02 -2.60 -16.20
CA VAL A 127 -0.63 -3.84 -16.71
C VAL A 127 0.43 -4.93 -16.89
N SER A 128 1.55 -4.62 -17.53
CA SER A 128 2.63 -5.61 -17.72
C SER A 128 3.17 -6.15 -16.39
N GLN A 129 3.42 -5.29 -15.41
CA GLN A 129 3.90 -5.72 -14.10
C GLN A 129 2.83 -6.45 -13.30
N ALA A 130 1.55 -6.08 -13.41
CA ALA A 130 0.45 -6.81 -12.77
C ALA A 130 0.28 -8.22 -13.38
N GLN A 131 0.39 -8.37 -14.71
CA GLN A 131 0.37 -9.67 -15.38
C GLN A 131 1.50 -10.57 -14.88
N ALA A 132 2.72 -10.03 -14.81
CA ALA A 132 3.89 -10.75 -14.33
C ALA A 132 3.78 -11.11 -12.85
N PHE A 133 3.37 -10.16 -12.01
CA PHE A 133 3.22 -10.34 -10.57
C PHE A 133 2.17 -11.39 -10.23
N TYR A 134 0.98 -11.29 -10.81
CA TYR A 134 -0.10 -12.25 -10.55
C TYR A 134 0.09 -13.57 -11.30
N GLY A 135 0.91 -13.63 -12.35
CA GLY A 135 0.94 -14.77 -13.25
C GLY A 135 -0.36 -14.93 -14.05
N CYS A 136 -0.98 -13.81 -14.42
CA CYS A 136 -2.26 -13.76 -15.13
C CYS A 136 -2.13 -12.97 -16.43
N ALA A 137 -1.98 -13.66 -17.57
CA ALA A 137 -1.79 -13.01 -18.87
C ALA A 137 -2.98 -12.15 -19.32
N SER A 138 -4.19 -12.45 -18.85
CA SER A 138 -5.39 -11.67 -19.15
C SER A 138 -5.62 -10.49 -18.19
N GLN A 139 -4.71 -10.25 -17.23
CA GLN A 139 -4.82 -9.09 -16.35
C GLN A 139 -4.70 -7.82 -17.20
N SER A 140 -5.66 -6.91 -17.06
CA SER A 140 -5.75 -5.69 -17.89
C SER A 140 -5.69 -4.39 -17.09
N PHE A 141 -5.51 -4.48 -15.77
CA PHE A 141 -5.42 -3.32 -14.88
C PHE A 141 -4.80 -3.71 -13.53
N MET A 142 -4.52 -2.73 -12.68
CA MET A 142 -4.29 -2.88 -11.25
C MET A 142 -5.32 -2.06 -10.48
N GLU A 143 -5.90 -2.64 -9.43
CA GLU A 143 -6.94 -1.99 -8.65
C GLU A 143 -6.36 -0.92 -7.71
N LEU A 144 -7.03 0.22 -7.65
CA LEU A 144 -6.80 1.23 -6.63
C LEU A 144 -7.71 0.97 -5.43
N GLU A 145 -7.28 1.43 -4.26
CA GLU A 145 -8.05 1.31 -3.02
C GLU A 145 -9.36 2.09 -3.12
N ASP A 146 -10.43 1.51 -2.58
CA ASP A 146 -11.78 2.08 -2.56
C ASP A 146 -12.38 2.11 -1.13
N GLU A 147 -11.65 1.59 -0.14
CA GLU A 147 -11.98 1.66 1.29
C GLU A 147 -11.12 2.73 2.02
N GLY A 148 -11.40 2.99 3.31
CA GLY A 148 -10.54 3.84 4.15
C GLY A 148 -10.74 5.36 3.99
N GLY A 149 -11.67 5.81 3.15
CA GLY A 149 -12.03 7.23 2.99
C GLY A 149 -11.10 8.01 2.05
N SER A 150 -11.27 9.34 1.98
CA SER A 150 -10.62 10.20 0.96
C SER A 150 -9.10 10.29 1.06
N GLY A 151 -8.53 10.05 2.24
CA GLY A 151 -7.07 9.97 2.42
C GLY A 151 -6.46 8.67 1.90
N THR A 152 -7.29 7.64 1.66
CA THR A 152 -6.83 6.31 1.26
C THR A 152 -7.25 6.00 -0.18
N ALA A 153 -8.53 6.16 -0.48
CA ALA A 153 -9.11 5.74 -1.74
C ALA A 153 -8.50 6.47 -2.95
N GLY A 154 -8.23 5.73 -4.02
CA GLY A 154 -7.70 6.24 -5.29
C GLY A 154 -6.23 6.63 -5.30
N SER A 155 -5.56 6.75 -4.15
CA SER A 155 -4.13 7.08 -4.06
C SER A 155 -3.28 5.94 -3.50
N HIS A 156 -3.86 4.75 -3.32
CA HIS A 156 -3.19 3.56 -2.81
C HIS A 156 -3.55 2.35 -3.68
N TRP A 157 -2.70 1.33 -3.68
CA TRP A 157 -3.07 0.03 -4.24
C TRP A 157 -4.14 -0.64 -3.41
N LYS A 158 -5.04 -1.36 -4.08
CA LYS A 158 -6.05 -2.16 -3.38
C LYS A 158 -5.37 -3.17 -2.47
N ARG A 159 -5.52 -3.00 -1.15
CA ARG A 159 -4.80 -3.81 -0.16
C ARG A 159 -5.19 -5.28 -0.23
N ARG A 160 -6.43 -5.60 -0.63
CA ARG A 160 -6.87 -6.97 -0.95
C ARG A 160 -5.91 -7.71 -1.90
N SER A 161 -5.35 -7.01 -2.88
CA SER A 161 -4.56 -7.60 -3.97
C SER A 161 -3.06 -7.34 -3.84
N ALA A 162 -2.66 -6.43 -2.94
CA ALA A 162 -1.28 -5.99 -2.75
C ALA A 162 -1.02 -5.55 -1.28
N LYS A 163 -1.40 -6.38 -0.30
CA LYS A 163 -1.36 -6.04 1.14
C LYS A 163 -0.01 -5.53 1.62
N ASP A 164 1.05 -6.17 1.14
CA ASP A 164 2.42 -5.97 1.60
C ASP A 164 3.19 -4.98 0.73
N GLU A 165 2.50 -4.22 -0.12
CA GLU A 165 3.10 -3.24 -1.05
C GLU A 165 3.33 -1.91 -0.33
N ILE A 166 4.38 -1.17 -0.71
CA ILE A 166 4.72 0.11 -0.08
C ILE A 166 3.59 1.13 -0.14
N MET A 167 2.76 1.13 -1.19
CA MET A 167 1.61 2.01 -1.39
C MET A 167 0.27 1.35 -1.05
N ALA A 168 0.26 0.33 -0.18
CA ALA A 168 -0.97 -0.13 0.45
C ALA A 168 -1.48 0.89 1.49
N GLY A 169 -2.79 1.05 1.62
CA GLY A 169 -3.40 2.05 2.52
C GLY A 169 -3.26 1.78 4.02
N ILE A 170 -2.68 0.66 4.42
CA ILE A 170 -2.29 0.36 5.80
C ILE A 170 -0.87 -0.14 5.76
N ILE A 171 0.02 0.54 6.49
CA ILE A 171 1.43 0.20 6.58
C ILE A 171 1.62 -1.20 7.15
N GLY A 172 2.56 -1.93 6.56
CA GLY A 172 3.04 -3.22 7.05
C GLY A 172 4.50 -3.38 6.66
N VAL A 173 4.87 -4.53 6.09
CA VAL A 173 6.23 -4.75 5.59
C VAL A 173 6.59 -3.86 4.38
N SER A 174 5.57 -3.34 3.67
CA SER A 174 5.68 -2.23 2.71
C SER A 174 6.80 -2.40 1.67
N ARG A 175 6.74 -3.51 0.91
CA ARG A 175 7.66 -3.85 -0.17
C ARG A 175 7.54 -2.86 -1.32
N TYR A 176 8.65 -2.25 -1.70
CA TYR A 176 8.70 -1.38 -2.89
C TYR A 176 8.75 -2.26 -4.13
N SER A 177 7.57 -2.70 -4.59
CA SER A 177 7.44 -3.67 -5.66
C SER A 177 7.53 -3.03 -7.05
N ASN A 178 7.60 -3.89 -8.07
CA ASN A 178 7.51 -3.45 -9.46
C ASN A 178 6.16 -2.81 -9.82
N LEU A 179 5.09 -3.02 -9.04
CA LEU A 179 3.79 -2.38 -9.28
C LEU A 179 3.91 -0.87 -9.08
N THR A 180 4.47 -0.43 -7.95
CA THR A 180 4.70 1.00 -7.68
C THR A 180 5.72 1.61 -8.63
N ILE A 181 6.81 0.89 -8.94
CA ILE A 181 7.79 1.37 -9.93
C ILE A 181 7.11 1.62 -11.28
N ALA A 182 6.25 0.70 -11.74
CA ALA A 182 5.53 0.86 -13.00
C ALA A 182 4.53 2.02 -12.98
N ALA A 183 3.78 2.19 -11.90
CA ALA A 183 2.86 3.32 -11.79
C ALA A 183 3.60 4.66 -11.84
N MET A 184 4.74 4.76 -11.16
CA MET A 184 5.59 5.95 -11.21
C MET A 184 6.16 6.17 -12.62
N GLU A 185 6.62 5.12 -13.30
CA GLU A 185 7.09 5.25 -14.69
C GLU A 185 5.98 5.68 -15.65
N ASP A 186 4.77 5.15 -15.49
CA ASP A 186 3.61 5.50 -16.33
C ASP A 186 3.09 6.94 -16.12
N LEU A 187 3.50 7.63 -15.04
CA LEU A 187 3.31 9.08 -14.91
C LEU A 187 4.11 9.86 -15.98
N GLY A 188 5.13 9.24 -16.58
CA GLY A 188 6.01 9.86 -17.58
C GLY A 188 7.13 10.72 -16.97
N PHE A 189 7.23 10.79 -15.64
CA PHE A 189 8.21 11.62 -14.92
C PHE A 189 9.51 10.85 -14.60
N TYR A 190 9.39 9.52 -14.48
CA TYR A 190 10.43 8.63 -13.99
C TYR A 190 10.69 7.52 -15.01
N LYS A 191 11.86 6.89 -14.89
CA LYS A 191 12.19 5.67 -15.61
C LYS A 191 12.35 4.55 -14.59
N GLY A 192 11.61 3.47 -14.78
CA GLY A 192 11.57 2.34 -13.86
C GLY A 192 12.87 1.54 -13.91
N VAL A 193 13.35 1.09 -12.75
CA VAL A 193 14.48 0.15 -12.64
C VAL A 193 13.97 -1.13 -11.99
N TYR A 194 13.24 -1.94 -12.76
CA TYR A 194 12.53 -3.13 -12.28
C TYR A 194 13.43 -4.19 -11.63
N SER A 195 14.74 -4.20 -11.91
CA SER A 195 15.70 -5.08 -11.24
C SER A 195 15.92 -4.74 -9.76
N LYS A 196 15.40 -3.61 -9.27
CA LYS A 196 15.45 -3.17 -7.88
C LYS A 196 14.12 -3.33 -7.15
N GLY A 197 13.06 -3.75 -7.85
CA GLY A 197 11.78 -4.04 -7.21
C GLY A 197 11.91 -5.15 -6.20
N GLU A 198 11.34 -4.92 -5.02
CA GLU A 198 11.34 -5.90 -3.95
C GLU A 198 10.31 -6.99 -4.21
N TYR A 199 10.67 -8.23 -3.85
CA TYR A 199 9.75 -9.34 -3.88
C TYR A 199 8.62 -9.14 -2.86
N MET A 200 7.39 -9.27 -3.32
CA MET A 200 6.19 -9.25 -2.49
C MET A 200 5.50 -10.61 -2.58
N ALA A 201 5.41 -11.35 -1.48
CA ALA A 201 4.80 -12.69 -1.51
C ALA A 201 3.28 -12.64 -1.67
N PHE A 202 2.63 -11.67 -1.02
CA PHE A 202 1.17 -11.56 -0.99
C PHE A 202 0.61 -11.16 -2.35
N GLY A 203 -0.04 -12.10 -3.04
CA GLY A 203 -0.60 -11.92 -4.38
C GLY A 203 0.26 -12.52 -5.50
N ASN A 204 1.54 -12.80 -5.27
CA ASN A 204 2.44 -13.27 -6.31
C ASN A 204 2.06 -14.66 -6.83
N GLY A 205 1.89 -14.79 -8.15
CA GLY A 205 1.59 -16.06 -8.82
C GLY A 205 0.21 -16.65 -8.51
N MET A 206 -0.75 -15.85 -8.04
CA MET A 206 -2.09 -16.32 -7.67
C MET A 206 -3.03 -16.53 -8.87
N GLY A 207 -2.57 -16.20 -10.06
CA GLY A 207 -3.33 -16.25 -11.30
C GLY A 207 -4.49 -15.25 -11.31
N CYS A 208 -5.36 -15.42 -12.30
CA CYS A 208 -6.48 -14.51 -12.53
C CYS A 208 -7.59 -14.63 -11.47
N THR A 209 -7.57 -15.71 -10.66
CA THR A 209 -8.52 -15.95 -9.59
C THR A 209 -8.52 -14.82 -8.56
N LEU A 210 -7.34 -14.27 -8.24
CA LEU A 210 -7.24 -13.17 -7.29
C LEU A 210 -8.03 -11.94 -7.76
N THR A 211 -7.93 -11.58 -9.04
CA THR A 211 -8.65 -10.42 -9.59
C THR A 211 -10.13 -10.72 -9.83
N ASN A 212 -10.44 -11.85 -10.47
CA ASN A 212 -11.76 -12.09 -11.06
C ASN A 212 -12.77 -12.67 -10.07
N SER A 213 -12.31 -13.40 -9.06
CA SER A 213 -13.19 -14.11 -8.13
C SER A 213 -13.23 -13.42 -6.77
N LYS A 214 -14.35 -13.56 -6.04
CA LYS A 214 -14.39 -13.24 -4.61
C LYS A 214 -13.28 -14.03 -3.89
N CYS A 215 -12.76 -13.51 -2.78
CA CYS A 215 -11.73 -14.22 -2.02
C CYS A 215 -12.21 -15.56 -1.46
N ILE A 216 -13.48 -15.62 -1.05
CA ILE A 216 -14.12 -16.81 -0.50
C ILE A 216 -15.50 -16.96 -1.15
N THR A 217 -15.93 -18.20 -1.38
CA THR A 217 -17.26 -18.54 -1.87
C THR A 217 -17.78 -19.73 -1.07
N ASN A 218 -18.98 -19.59 -0.47
CA ASN A 218 -19.59 -20.63 0.35
C ASN A 218 -18.64 -21.19 1.43
N SER A 219 -17.99 -20.29 2.18
CA SER A 219 -17.02 -20.64 3.23
C SER A 219 -15.73 -21.34 2.75
N VAL A 220 -15.49 -21.43 1.44
CA VAL A 220 -14.25 -21.99 0.86
C VAL A 220 -13.43 -20.87 0.23
N SER A 221 -12.15 -20.78 0.60
CA SER A 221 -11.23 -19.79 0.03
C SER A 221 -10.86 -20.15 -1.40
N ASN A 222 -11.03 -19.18 -2.31
CA ASN A 222 -10.57 -19.30 -3.70
C ASN A 222 -9.06 -19.04 -3.82
N VAL A 223 -8.45 -18.43 -2.80
CA VAL A 223 -7.00 -18.17 -2.75
C VAL A 223 -6.47 -18.48 -1.33
N PRO A 224 -6.35 -19.78 -0.95
CA PRO A 224 -6.08 -20.19 0.44
C PRO A 224 -4.74 -19.71 1.02
N SER A 225 -3.77 -19.39 0.17
CA SER A 225 -2.48 -18.81 0.57
C SER A 225 -2.60 -17.36 1.09
N MET A 226 -3.69 -16.66 0.76
CA MET A 226 -3.91 -15.27 1.14
C MET A 226 -5.08 -15.12 2.10
N PHE A 227 -6.19 -15.80 1.82
CA PHE A 227 -7.44 -15.65 2.54
C PHE A 227 -7.81 -16.93 3.26
N CYS A 228 -8.14 -16.79 4.53
CA CYS A 228 -8.40 -17.90 5.44
C CYS A 228 -9.88 -17.93 5.85
N THR A 229 -10.37 -19.10 6.25
CA THR A 229 -11.79 -19.31 6.59
C THR A 229 -12.01 -19.85 7.99
N THR A 230 -10.95 -20.29 8.68
CA THR A 230 -11.05 -20.95 9.99
C THR A 230 -10.35 -20.13 11.06
N ASN A 231 -11.13 -19.57 11.97
CA ASN A 231 -10.63 -18.90 13.17
C ASN A 231 -10.38 -19.95 14.27
N SER A 232 -9.12 -20.17 14.61
CA SER A 232 -8.75 -21.02 15.75
C SER A 232 -7.72 -20.29 16.60
N ARG A 233 -8.09 -20.04 17.85
CA ARG A 233 -7.26 -19.32 18.85
C ARG A 233 -6.42 -20.26 19.71
N THR A 234 -6.29 -21.52 19.30
CA THR A 234 -5.40 -22.50 19.94
C THR A 234 -4.13 -22.66 19.13
N ALA A 235 -3.09 -23.28 19.71
CA ALA A 235 -1.81 -23.50 19.03
C ALA A 235 -1.95 -24.26 17.70
N SER A 236 -2.97 -25.13 17.56
CA SER A 236 -3.26 -25.83 16.30
C SER A 236 -3.84 -24.93 15.20
N GLY A 237 -4.26 -23.71 15.54
CA GLY A 237 -4.79 -22.68 14.64
C GLY A 237 -3.81 -21.55 14.31
N TYR A 238 -2.63 -21.56 14.93
CA TYR A 238 -1.62 -20.54 14.69
C TYR A 238 -1.09 -20.64 13.27
N SER A 239 -0.90 -19.48 12.65
CA SER A 239 -0.38 -19.35 11.30
C SER A 239 0.51 -18.11 11.21
N CYS A 240 1.23 -17.97 10.11
CA CYS A 240 2.02 -16.78 9.86
C CYS A 240 1.19 -15.79 9.03
N PRO A 241 1.17 -14.49 9.40
CA PRO A 241 0.81 -13.45 8.45
C PRO A 241 1.73 -13.51 7.22
N SER A 242 1.31 -12.85 6.14
CA SER A 242 2.03 -12.90 4.86
C SER A 242 3.46 -12.37 4.91
N ASP A 243 3.74 -11.45 5.83
CA ASP A 243 5.07 -10.89 6.11
C ASP A 243 5.96 -11.81 6.95
N ARG A 244 5.39 -12.83 7.62
CA ARG A 244 6.07 -13.79 8.50
C ARG A 244 6.80 -13.15 9.69
N LEU A 245 6.34 -11.98 10.15
CA LEU A 245 6.99 -11.24 11.23
C LEU A 245 6.39 -11.51 12.62
N ALA A 246 5.33 -12.31 12.70
CA ALA A 246 4.71 -12.70 13.96
C ALA A 246 3.95 -14.02 13.83
N ILE A 247 3.49 -14.55 14.97
CA ILE A 247 2.44 -15.55 15.00
C ILE A 247 1.09 -14.83 14.89
N GLY A 248 0.17 -15.42 14.15
CA GLY A 248 -1.17 -14.88 13.97
C GLY A 248 -2.22 -15.96 13.93
N THR A 249 -3.45 -15.53 13.73
CA THR A 249 -4.57 -16.42 13.45
C THR A 249 -5.44 -15.80 12.36
N CYS A 250 -6.28 -16.63 11.74
CA CYS A 250 -7.32 -16.13 10.86
C CYS A 250 -8.36 -15.36 11.68
N TYR A 251 -8.44 -14.05 11.51
CA TYR A 251 -9.39 -13.26 12.26
C TYR A 251 -10.67 -13.01 11.48
N THR A 252 -11.76 -13.54 12.01
CA THR A 252 -13.13 -13.34 11.52
C THR A 252 -13.97 -12.63 12.58
N SER A 253 -14.91 -11.80 12.15
CA SER A 253 -15.93 -11.19 12.99
C SER A 253 -17.21 -12.03 12.94
N THR A 254 -17.96 -12.06 14.04
CA THR A 254 -19.34 -12.55 14.09
C THR A 254 -20.37 -11.42 13.96
N SER A 255 -19.92 -10.17 14.04
CA SER A 255 -20.76 -8.97 13.87
C SER A 255 -20.76 -8.57 12.40
N CYS A 256 -21.68 -9.16 11.63
CA CYS A 256 -21.70 -9.05 10.17
C CYS A 256 -22.96 -8.37 9.60
N ASP A 257 -23.84 -7.87 10.47
CA ASP A 257 -25.15 -7.32 10.08
C ASP A 257 -25.04 -6.10 9.16
N SER A 258 -23.94 -5.35 9.24
CA SER A 258 -23.67 -4.18 8.40
C SER A 258 -22.79 -4.46 7.18
N VAL A 259 -22.40 -5.71 6.95
CA VAL A 259 -21.50 -6.08 5.84
C VAL A 259 -22.30 -6.16 4.52
N PRO A 260 -21.92 -5.38 3.49
CA PRO A 260 -22.55 -5.44 2.17
C PRO A 260 -22.62 -6.85 1.60
N SER A 261 -23.70 -7.18 0.88
CA SER A 261 -23.95 -8.54 0.36
C SER A 261 -22.85 -9.06 -0.57
N ASN A 262 -22.16 -8.18 -1.29
CA ASN A 262 -21.02 -8.55 -2.13
C ASN A 262 -19.81 -9.04 -1.30
N PHE A 263 -19.72 -8.66 -0.02
CA PHE A 263 -18.67 -9.05 0.92
C PHE A 263 -19.10 -10.12 1.95
N GLN A 264 -20.31 -10.67 1.81
CA GLN A 264 -20.75 -11.83 2.60
C GLN A 264 -20.20 -13.11 1.96
N TYR A 265 -19.21 -13.71 2.63
CA TYR A 265 -18.42 -14.82 2.09
C TYR A 265 -18.77 -16.20 2.66
N PHE A 266 -19.34 -16.24 3.86
CA PHE A 266 -19.58 -17.46 4.62
C PHE A 266 -21.04 -17.90 4.54
N THR A 267 -21.27 -19.20 4.46
CA THR A 267 -22.61 -19.78 4.51
C THR A 267 -23.26 -19.51 5.87
N GLY A 268 -24.52 -19.07 5.86
CA GLY A 268 -25.27 -18.75 7.08
C GLY A 268 -25.03 -17.35 7.65
N ASN A 269 -24.20 -16.50 7.00
CA ASN A 269 -23.95 -15.10 7.36
C ASN A 269 -23.47 -14.84 8.81
N THR A 270 -23.04 -15.87 9.53
CA THR A 270 -22.56 -15.73 10.91
C THR A 270 -21.13 -15.23 11.02
N LEU A 271 -20.38 -15.18 9.91
CA LEU A 271 -18.98 -14.79 9.86
C LEU A 271 -18.69 -13.86 8.70
N CYS A 272 -17.73 -12.96 8.90
CA CYS A 272 -17.20 -12.03 7.92
C CYS A 272 -15.75 -11.68 8.28
N GLY A 273 -14.99 -11.12 7.33
CA GLY A 273 -13.70 -10.53 7.69
C GLY A 273 -13.86 -9.25 8.49
N LEU A 274 -12.75 -8.77 9.04
CA LEU A 274 -12.72 -7.55 9.82
C LEU A 274 -12.90 -6.31 8.94
N SER A 275 -13.76 -5.40 9.38
CA SER A 275 -13.85 -4.05 8.84
C SER A 275 -12.54 -3.29 9.06
N GLY A 276 -12.20 -2.38 8.13
CA GLY A 276 -11.02 -1.53 8.27
C GLY A 276 -9.69 -2.23 7.93
N THR A 277 -9.73 -3.46 7.44
CA THR A 277 -8.54 -4.15 6.91
C THR A 277 -8.25 -3.82 5.45
N LEU A 278 -9.15 -3.09 4.77
CA LEU A 278 -9.08 -2.72 3.35
C LEU A 278 -8.94 -3.91 2.38
N THR A 279 -9.34 -5.10 2.82
CA THR A 279 -9.27 -6.32 2.01
C THR A 279 -10.62 -6.70 1.40
N ASP A 280 -11.55 -5.77 1.19
CA ASP A 280 -12.95 -6.06 0.83
C ASP A 280 -13.59 -7.04 1.86
N TYR A 281 -13.29 -6.89 3.16
CA TYR A 281 -13.67 -7.84 4.22
C TYR A 281 -13.19 -9.29 4.00
N CYS A 282 -12.18 -9.52 3.15
CA CYS A 282 -11.58 -10.85 3.01
C CYS A 282 -10.74 -11.15 4.26
N PRO A 283 -11.06 -12.21 5.03
CA PRO A 283 -10.28 -12.57 6.20
C PRO A 283 -8.86 -12.96 5.80
N ILE A 284 -7.89 -12.43 6.53
CA ILE A 284 -6.47 -12.71 6.40
C ILE A 284 -5.93 -13.16 7.76
N VAL A 285 -4.76 -13.78 7.77
CA VAL A 285 -4.05 -14.03 9.02
C VAL A 285 -3.57 -12.70 9.58
N THR A 286 -4.00 -12.37 10.80
CA THR A 286 -3.59 -11.15 11.50
C THR A 286 -2.64 -11.51 12.64
N PRO A 287 -1.55 -10.74 12.84
CA PRO A 287 -0.62 -10.99 13.94
C PRO A 287 -1.27 -10.78 15.30
N TYR A 288 -0.86 -11.54 16.32
CA TYR A 288 -1.11 -11.16 17.72
C TYR A 288 -0.09 -10.12 18.17
N SER A 289 -0.55 -9.14 18.96
CA SER A 289 0.27 -7.99 19.37
C SER A 289 1.50 -8.34 20.21
N ASN A 290 1.55 -9.52 20.83
CA ASN A 290 2.64 -9.96 21.71
C ASN A 290 3.40 -11.18 21.17
N THR A 291 3.31 -11.46 19.87
CA THR A 291 3.95 -12.65 19.26
C THR A 291 4.86 -12.29 18.08
N GLY A 292 5.37 -11.06 18.06
CA GLY A 292 6.37 -10.63 17.09
C GLY A 292 7.61 -11.53 17.13
N CYS A 293 8.19 -11.82 15.98
CA CYS A 293 9.36 -12.69 15.90
C CYS A 293 10.63 -12.04 16.47
N MET A 294 10.65 -10.72 16.66
CA MET A 294 11.81 -9.97 17.18
C MET A 294 11.64 -9.50 18.62
N ASP A 295 10.40 -9.29 19.06
CA ASP A 295 10.03 -8.60 20.31
C ASP A 295 8.84 -9.25 21.02
N GLY A 296 8.40 -10.42 20.58
CA GLY A 296 7.28 -11.16 21.15
C GLY A 296 7.61 -11.76 22.53
N ASP A 297 6.55 -12.02 23.30
CA ASP A 297 6.64 -12.68 24.59
C ASP A 297 6.80 -14.19 24.38
N ILE A 298 8.00 -14.69 24.69
CA ILE A 298 8.37 -16.11 24.57
C ILE A 298 7.45 -17.06 25.35
N THR A 299 6.76 -16.56 26.38
CA THR A 299 5.87 -17.40 27.22
C THR A 299 4.57 -17.76 26.52
N VAL A 300 4.14 -16.99 25.51
CA VAL A 300 2.91 -17.23 24.74
C VAL A 300 3.16 -17.82 23.36
N MET A 301 4.42 -17.81 22.90
CA MET A 301 4.82 -18.33 21.60
C MET A 301 5.19 -19.80 21.74
N PRO A 302 4.49 -20.74 21.07
CA PRO A 302 4.95 -22.13 21.02
C PRO A 302 6.32 -22.15 20.35
N GLY A 303 7.29 -22.80 20.98
CA GLY A 303 8.65 -22.91 20.45
C GLY A 303 8.64 -23.40 18.99
N SER A 304 9.49 -22.81 18.15
CA SER A 304 9.57 -23.14 16.72
C SER A 304 10.70 -24.14 16.46
N TYR A 305 10.40 -25.26 15.81
CA TYR A 305 11.43 -26.11 15.22
C TYR A 305 11.79 -25.55 13.84
N ILE A 306 12.93 -24.86 13.72
CA ILE A 306 13.44 -24.44 12.41
C ILE A 306 13.94 -25.69 11.69
N THR A 307 13.14 -26.22 10.76
CA THR A 307 13.57 -27.30 9.86
C THR A 307 14.02 -26.68 8.56
N PHE A 308 15.34 -26.68 8.32
CA PHE A 308 15.90 -26.36 7.01
C PHE A 308 15.56 -27.52 6.05
N LEU A 309 14.55 -27.33 5.21
CA LEU A 309 14.38 -28.14 4.01
C LEU A 309 15.45 -27.67 3.01
N LEU A 310 16.61 -28.33 3.02
CA LEU A 310 17.51 -28.28 1.87
C LEU A 310 16.74 -28.82 0.66
N PRO A 311 16.63 -28.07 -0.45
CA PRO A 311 16.22 -28.67 -1.70
C PRO A 311 17.28 -29.71 -2.07
N LEU A 312 16.89 -30.99 -2.10
CA LEU A 312 17.65 -31.99 -2.83
C LEU A 312 17.63 -31.56 -4.30
N LEU A 313 18.81 -31.22 -4.81
CA LEU A 313 19.10 -30.98 -6.23
C LEU A 313 18.67 -32.17 -7.09
#